data_AF-A0A1Y6H547-F1
#
_entry.id   AF-A0A1Y6H547-F1
#
_cell.length_a   1.000
_cell.length_b   1.000
_cell.length_c   1.000
_cell.angle_alpha   90.00
_cell.angle_beta   90.00
_cell.angle_gamma   90.00
#
_symmetry.space_group_name_H-M   'P 1'
#
loop_
_entity.id
_entity.type
_entity.pdbx_description
1 polymer ?
#
loop_
_entity_poly.entity_id
_entity_poly.type
_entity_poly.pdbx_seq_one_letter_code
_entity_poly.pdbx_strand_id
1 'polypeptide(L)' 'MRPVSEDTQLSQVLRIDNQQLVDQSRTATGRLYDAFELRRDSAGGKRLIEHEAGRIAPCDCPRSATFKGRADRCWE' A
#
# COMPACT_ATOMS: atom_id res chain seq x y z
N MET A 1 2.13 2.49 -7.30
CA MET A 1 1.50 2.52 -5.98
C MET A 1 1.28 3.98 -5.59
N ARG A 2 0.03 4.33 -5.35
CA ARG A 2 -0.38 5.55 -4.66
C ARG A 2 -1.35 5.04 -3.58
N PRO A 3 -1.09 5.29 -2.29
CA PRO A 3 -0.23 6.35 -1.73
C PRO A 3 1.29 6.02 -1.68
N VAL A 4 2.12 7.00 -1.36
CA VAL A 4 3.56 6.85 -1.00
C VAL A 4 3.66 6.59 0.51
N SER A 5 4.34 5.51 0.91
CA SER A 5 4.35 5.02 2.31
C SER A 5 5.59 5.46 3.07
N GLU A 6 6.12 6.62 2.74
CA GLU A 6 7.35 7.09 3.35
C GLU A 6 7.11 7.37 4.84
N ASP A 7 8.06 6.95 5.68
CA ASP A 7 7.96 7.04 7.15
C ASP A 7 6.66 6.42 7.75
N THR A 8 6.04 5.49 7.01
CA THR A 8 4.78 4.84 7.42
C THR A 8 5.04 3.39 7.80
N GLN A 9 4.84 3.04 9.07
CA GLN A 9 4.86 1.64 9.50
C GLN A 9 3.60 0.92 9.02
N LEU A 10 3.79 -0.17 8.26
CA LEU A 10 2.72 -0.96 7.66
C LEU A 10 2.80 -2.43 8.06
N SER A 11 1.66 -3.10 8.02
CA SER A 11 1.49 -4.55 8.09
C SER A 11 0.64 -5.01 6.91
N GLN A 12 0.89 -6.24 6.42
CA GLN A 12 0.15 -6.81 5.30
C GLN A 12 -0.74 -7.95 5.78
N VAL A 13 -2.00 -7.93 5.34
CA VAL A 13 -2.94 -9.03 5.51
C VAL A 13 -3.16 -9.66 4.14
N LEU A 14 -2.62 -10.84 3.95
CA LEU A 14 -2.76 -11.61 2.72
C LEU A 14 -3.81 -12.70 2.91
N ARG A 15 -4.80 -12.76 2.00
CA ARG A 15 -5.70 -13.92 1.87
C ARG A 15 -5.44 -14.57 0.52
N ILE A 16 -5.15 -15.86 0.52
CA ILE A 16 -4.71 -16.58 -0.67
C ILE A 16 -5.57 -17.82 -0.84
N ASP A 17 -6.10 -18.01 -2.03
CA ASP A 17 -6.65 -19.27 -2.50
C ASP A 17 -6.19 -19.56 -3.95
N ASN A 18 -6.75 -20.60 -4.57
CA ASN A 18 -6.33 -21.03 -5.91
C ASN A 18 -6.60 -19.97 -7.00
N GLN A 19 -7.66 -19.18 -6.85
CA GLN A 19 -8.15 -18.25 -7.87
C GLN A 19 -7.86 -16.78 -7.54
N GLN A 20 -7.61 -16.44 -6.27
CA GLN A 20 -7.38 -15.05 -5.87
C GLN A 20 -6.30 -14.90 -4.79
N LEU A 21 -5.60 -13.77 -4.87
CA LEU A 21 -4.84 -13.18 -3.78
C LEU A 21 -5.52 -11.85 -3.44
N VAL A 22 -5.87 -11.65 -2.17
CA VAL A 22 -6.30 -10.35 -1.65
C VAL A 22 -5.17 -9.81 -0.78
N ASP A 23 -4.65 -8.64 -1.15
CA ASP A 23 -3.70 -7.87 -0.34
C ASP A 23 -4.43 -6.73 0.36
N GLN A 24 -4.13 -6.54 1.64
CA GLN A 24 -4.45 -5.32 2.36
C GLN A 24 -3.23 -4.86 3.14
N SER A 25 -2.72 -3.69 2.79
CA SER A 25 -1.71 -2.99 3.57
C SER A 25 -2.41 -2.09 4.60
N ARG A 26 -2.05 -2.24 5.87
CA ARG A 26 -2.65 -1.50 7.00
C ARG A 26 -1.59 -0.80 7.82
N THR A 27 -1.90 0.41 8.28
CA THR A 27 -1.07 1.12 9.28
C THR A 27 -1.00 0.33 10.59
N ALA A 28 -0.05 0.68 11.46
CA ALA A 28 0.06 0.11 12.80
C ALA A 28 -1.22 0.25 13.66
N THR A 29 -2.08 1.24 13.36
CA THR A 29 -3.39 1.44 14.02
C THR A 29 -4.54 0.70 13.32
N GLY A 30 -4.27 -0.08 12.29
CA GLY A 30 -5.24 -0.88 11.55
C GLY A 30 -5.96 -0.17 10.41
N ARG A 31 -5.72 1.13 10.18
CA ARG A 31 -6.31 1.90 9.06
C ARG A 31 -5.82 1.36 7.71
N LEU A 32 -6.72 1.29 6.72
CA LEU A 32 -6.42 0.77 5.39
C LEU A 32 -5.54 1.76 4.61
N TYR A 33 -4.36 1.31 4.21
CA TYR A 33 -3.41 2.11 3.44
C TYR A 33 -3.52 1.81 1.95
N ASP A 34 -3.46 0.53 1.59
CA ASP A 34 -3.59 0.05 0.21
C ASP A 34 -4.35 -1.28 0.21
N ALA A 35 -4.99 -1.60 -0.92
CA ALA A 35 -5.66 -2.88 -1.12
C ALA A 35 -5.83 -3.19 -2.60
N PHE A 36 -5.51 -4.41 -2.99
CA PHE A 36 -5.76 -4.91 -4.34
C PHE A 36 -6.04 -6.41 -4.32
N GLU A 37 -6.65 -6.90 -5.40
CA GLU A 37 -6.80 -8.31 -5.69
C GLU A 37 -5.99 -8.69 -6.94
N LEU A 38 -5.32 -9.84 -6.90
CA LEU A 38 -4.89 -10.54 -8.11
C LEU A 38 -5.84 -11.71 -8.33
N ARG A 39 -6.58 -11.69 -9.44
CA ARG A 39 -7.47 -12.79 -9.85
C ARG A 39 -6.87 -13.58 -11.00
N ARG A 40 -6.95 -14.90 -10.90
CA ARG A 40 -6.71 -15.84 -12.00
C ARG A 40 -8.01 -16.15 -12.72
N ASP A 41 -8.02 -16.04 -14.04
CA ASP A 41 -9.11 -16.55 -14.87
C ASP A 41 -8.96 -18.06 -15.13
N SER A 42 -9.95 -18.64 -15.80
CA SER A 42 -9.98 -20.08 -16.12
C SER A 42 -8.90 -20.52 -17.11
N ALA A 43 -8.31 -19.60 -17.87
CA ALA A 43 -7.18 -19.85 -18.78
C ALA A 43 -5.82 -19.60 -18.09
N GLY A 44 -5.80 -19.24 -16.80
CA GLY A 44 -4.60 -18.93 -16.03
C GLY A 44 -4.09 -17.50 -16.20
N GLY A 45 -4.80 -16.65 -16.96
CA GLY A 45 -4.53 -15.23 -17.06
C GLY A 45 -4.71 -14.54 -15.71
N LYS A 46 -3.90 -13.50 -15.45
CA LYS A 46 -3.93 -12.76 -14.17
C LYS A 46 -4.43 -11.35 -14.39
N ARG A 47 -5.34 -10.89 -13.54
CA ARG A 47 -5.85 -9.52 -13.52
C ARG A 47 -5.62 -8.88 -12.17
N LEU A 48 -5.06 -7.67 -12.18
CA LEU A 48 -5.00 -6.79 -11.02
C LEU A 48 -6.32 -6.00 -10.91
N ILE A 49 -6.89 -5.96 -9.72
CA ILE A 49 -8.08 -5.18 -9.37
C ILE A 49 -7.72 -4.29 -8.19
N GLU A 50 -7.73 -2.98 -8.39
CA GLU A 50 -7.43 -1.99 -7.36
C GLU A 50 -8.67 -1.71 -6.48
N HIS A 51 -8.48 -1.65 -5.16
CA HIS A 51 -9.53 -1.28 -4.20
C HIS A 51 -9.17 0.02 -3.47
N GLU A 52 -9.61 1.14 -4.04
CA GLU A 52 -9.34 2.49 -3.49
C GLU A 52 -10.28 2.91 -2.35
N ALA A 53 -11.48 2.31 -2.28
CA ALA A 53 -12.48 2.68 -1.31
C ALA A 53 -11.98 2.46 0.14
N GLY A 54 -12.06 3.51 0.96
CA GLY A 54 -11.67 3.46 2.37
C GLY A 54 -10.16 3.51 2.63
N ARG A 55 -9.33 3.66 1.59
CA ARG A 55 -7.90 3.99 1.77
C ARG A 55 -7.76 5.33 2.48
N ILE A 56 -6.75 5.44 3.33
CA ILE A 56 -6.37 6.74 3.89
C ILE A 56 -5.73 7.62 2.82
N ALA A 57 -5.77 8.94 3.05
CA ALA A 57 -5.05 9.88 2.21
C ALA A 57 -3.53 9.58 2.24
N PRO A 58 -2.80 9.89 1.16
CA PRO A 58 -1.34 9.83 1.17
C PRO A 58 -0.75 10.61 2.34
N CYS A 59 0.25 10.03 2.99
CA CYS A 59 1.10 10.74 3.93
C CYS A 59 2.23 11.38 3.13
N ASP A 60 1.97 12.57 2.60
CA ASP A 60 3.02 13.36 1.97
C ASP A 60 3.93 13.95 3.04
N CYS A 61 5.21 14.07 2.71
CA CYS A 61 6.18 14.68 3.57
C CYS A 61 5.95 16.20 3.66
N PRO A 62 5.67 16.76 4.85
CA PRO A 62 5.37 18.18 4.97
C PRO A 62 6.61 19.08 4.89
N ARG A 63 7.81 18.49 4.94
CA ARG A 63 9.09 19.20 5.05
C ARG A 63 9.90 19.08 3.76
N SER A 64 10.59 20.15 3.39
CA SER A 64 11.47 20.18 2.21
C SER A 64 12.78 19.41 2.38
N ALA A 65 13.18 19.09 3.61
CA ALA A 65 14.36 18.28 3.92
C ALA A 65 14.24 17.55 5.27
N THR A 66 15.06 16.52 5.53
CA THR A 66 15.20 15.85 6.84
C THR A 66 15.87 16.73 7.87
N PHE A 67 15.83 16.31 9.14
CA PHE A 67 16.50 17.06 10.21
C PHE A 67 18.02 17.12 9.94
N LYS A 68 18.60 16.13 9.26
CA LYS A 68 19.99 16.15 8.78
C LYS A 68 20.16 16.69 7.35
N GLY A 69 19.13 17.31 6.76
CA GLY A 69 19.23 18.06 5.51
C GLY A 69 19.03 17.28 4.22
N ARG A 70 18.54 16.04 4.26
CA ARG A 70 18.27 15.25 3.04
C ARG A 70 16.96 15.70 2.38
N ALA A 71 17.00 16.05 1.10
CA ALA A 71 15.83 16.52 0.34
C ALA A 71 15.22 15.46 -0.58
N ASP A 72 15.86 14.28 -0.70
CA ASP A 72 15.44 13.18 -1.57
C ASP A 72 14.52 12.16 -0.86
N ARG A 73 14.34 12.29 0.46
CA ARG A 73 13.55 11.40 1.30
C ARG A 73 13.12 12.05 2.61
N CYS A 74 12.19 11.42 3.30
CA CYS A 74 11.54 11.89 4.51
C CYS A 74 11.75 11.04 5.75
N TRP A 75 12.60 10.02 5.64
CA TRP A 75 13.23 9.35 6.77
C TRP A 75 14.74 9.65 6.76
N GLU A 76 15.41 9.51 7.91
CA GLU A 76 16.85 9.79 8.05
C GLU A 76 17.75 8.75 7.37
#